data_AF-A0A261TLS1-F1
#
_entry.id   AF-A0A261TLS1-F1
#
_cell.length_a   1.000
_cell.length_b   1.000
_cell.length_c   1.000
_cell.angle_alpha   90.00
_cell.angle_beta   90.00
_cell.angle_gamma   90.00
#
_symmetry.space_group_name_H-M   'P 1'
#
loop_
_entity.id
_entity.type
_entity.pdbx_description
1 polymer ?
#
loop_
_entity_poly.entity_id
_entity_poly.type
_entity_poly.pdbx_seq_one_letter_code
_entity_poly.pdbx_strand_id
1 'polypeptide(L)'
;MDIQEQIAVIVHTVSHQGGRIDALSATLAATLHLVKSSPGLREAIEAQLEQNYSSLLARSENPQYVAGFETVRDAVQAALK
;
A
#
# COMPACT_ATOMS: atom_id res chain seq x y z
N MET A 1 21.82 9.73 24.25
CA MET A 1 21.65 8.45 23.54
C MET A 1 22.77 8.36 22.53
N ASP A 2 23.58 7.31 22.63
CA ASP A 2 24.71 7.09 21.74
C ASP A 2 24.24 6.90 20.29
N ILE A 3 25.09 7.21 19.31
CA ILE A 3 24.76 7.09 17.88
C ILE A 3 24.44 5.63 17.52
N GLN A 4 25.13 4.67 18.13
CA GLN A 4 24.85 3.24 17.92
C GLN A 4 23.46 2.85 18.45
N GLU A 5 23.05 3.41 19.59
CA GLU A 5 21.70 3.21 20.14
C GLU A 5 20.62 3.81 19.23
N GLN A 6 20.86 4.99 18.66
CA GLN A 6 19.95 5.60 17.68
C GLN A 6 19.77 4.73 16.44
N ILE A 7 20.86 4.19 15.89
CA ILE A 7 20.82 3.29 14.73
C ILE A 7 20.04 2.02 15.07
N ALA A 8 20.28 1.42 16.23
CA ALA A 8 19.59 0.20 16.66
C ALA A 8 18.07 0.41 16.78
N VAL A 9 17.64 1.54 17.35
CA VAL A 9 16.21 1.89 17.46
C VAL A 9 15.57 2.09 16.08
N ILE A 10 16.28 2.74 15.14
CA ILE A 10 15.80 2.92 13.76
C ILE A 10 15.64 1.56 13.09
N VAL A 11 16.65 0.69 13.13
CA VAL A 11 16.61 -0.65 12.52
C VAL A 11 15.47 -1.50 13.11
N HIS A 12 15.31 -1.48 14.43
CA HIS A 12 14.23 -2.19 15.09
C HIS A 12 12.86 -1.68 14.64
N THR A 13 12.70 -0.35 14.58
CA THR A 13 11.44 0.28 14.15
C THR A 13 11.11 -0.05 12.70
N VAL A 14 12.09 0.05 11.80
CA VAL A 14 11.91 -0.31 10.38
C VAL A 14 11.54 -1.78 10.23
N SER A 15 12.22 -2.67 10.96
CA SER A 15 11.95 -4.11 10.89
C SER A 15 10.55 -4.46 11.41
N HIS A 16 10.16 -3.89 12.56
CA HIS A 16 8.85 -4.13 13.15
C HIS A 16 7.71 -3.54 12.31
N GLN A 17 7.88 -2.32 11.80
CA GLN A 17 6.90 -1.70 10.91
C GLN A 17 6.80 -2.43 9.58
N GLY A 18 7.92 -2.89 9.01
CA GLY A 18 7.95 -3.72 7.81
C GLY A 18 7.11 -4.98 7.96
N GLY A 19 7.34 -5.77 9.01
CA GLY A 19 6.56 -6.99 9.25
C GLY A 19 5.06 -6.74 9.43
N ARG A 20 4.67 -5.60 10.03
CA ARG A 20 3.25 -5.20 10.14
C ARG A 20 2.65 -4.82 8.79
N ILE A 21 3.41 -4.12 7.94
CA ILE A 21 2.99 -3.73 6.59
C ILE A 21 2.81 -4.97 5.71
N ASP A 22 3.70 -5.95 5.82
CA ASP A 22 3.59 -7.22 5.08
C ASP A 22 2.33 -8.01 5.48
N ALA A 23 2.04 -8.11 6.77
CA ALA A 23 0.84 -8.78 7.27
C ALA A 23 -0.45 -8.08 6.81
N LEU A 24 -0.47 -6.74 6.82
CA LEU A 24 -1.60 -5.96 6.31
C LEU A 24 -1.77 -6.16 4.79
N SER A 25 -0.67 -6.14 4.04
CA SER A 25 -0.67 -6.39 2.59
C SER A 25 -1.21 -7.79 2.25
N ALA A 26 -0.79 -8.82 2.99
CA ALA A 26 -1.27 -10.18 2.82
C ALA A 26 -2.77 -10.31 3.13
N THR A 27 -3.24 -9.65 4.19
CA THR A 27 -4.66 -9.63 4.58
C THR A 27 -5.52 -8.94 3.52
N LEU A 28 -5.06 -7.81 3.00
CA LEU A 28 -5.72 -7.09 1.91
C LEU A 28 -5.78 -7.97 0.64
N ALA A 29 -4.68 -8.59 0.24
CA ALA A 29 -4.63 -9.47 -0.93
C ALA A 29 -5.60 -10.65 -0.81
N ALA A 30 -5.65 -11.32 0.35
CA ALA A 30 -6.60 -12.39 0.60
C ALA A 30 -8.06 -11.91 0.46
N THR A 31 -8.37 -10.73 0.98
CA THR A 31 -9.70 -10.12 0.86
C THR A 31 -10.03 -9.78 -0.59
N LEU A 32 -9.07 -9.20 -1.33
CA LEU A 32 -9.20 -8.87 -2.75
C LEU A 32 -9.47 -10.12 -3.61
N HIS A 33 -8.83 -11.24 -3.29
CA HIS A 33 -9.10 -12.51 -3.95
C HIS A 33 -10.51 -13.07 -3.69
N LEU A 34 -11.15 -12.74 -2.58
CA LEU A 34 -12.55 -13.12 -2.34
C LEU A 34 -13.52 -12.24 -3.15
N VAL A 35 -13.21 -10.93 -3.26
CA VAL A 35 -14.10 -9.98 -3.96
C VAL A 35 -13.91 -9.98 -5.47
N LYS A 36 -12.81 -10.52 -6.02
CA LYS A 36 -12.58 -10.53 -7.48
C LYS A 36 -13.62 -11.30 -8.29
N SER A 37 -14.32 -12.25 -7.65
CA SER A 37 -15.44 -12.98 -8.24
C SER A 37 -16.77 -12.21 -8.20
N SER A 38 -16.78 -10.98 -7.66
CA SER A 38 -17.95 -10.10 -7.54
C SER A 38 -17.80 -8.90 -8.48
N PRO A 39 -18.39 -8.92 -9.70
CA PRO A 39 -18.12 -7.94 -10.75
C PRO A 39 -18.30 -6.48 -10.31
N GLY A 40 -19.40 -6.15 -9.63
CA GLY A 40 -19.66 -4.77 -9.18
C GLY A 40 -18.72 -4.28 -8.09
N LEU A 41 -18.21 -5.16 -7.23
CA LEU A 41 -17.24 -4.77 -6.20
C LEU A 41 -15.86 -4.55 -6.79
N ARG A 42 -15.44 -5.39 -7.75
CA ARG A 42 -14.18 -5.21 -8.45
C ARG A 42 -14.13 -3.84 -9.15
N GLU A 43 -15.14 -3.53 -9.95
CA GLU A 43 -15.22 -2.26 -10.69
C GLU A 43 -15.24 -1.05 -9.74
N ALA A 44 -15.99 -1.13 -8.64
CA ALA A 44 -16.03 -0.08 -7.62
C ALA A 44 -14.65 0.15 -6.97
N ILE A 45 -13.91 -0.92 -6.67
CA ILE A 45 -12.56 -0.82 -6.11
C ILE A 45 -11.60 -0.20 -7.12
N GLU A 46 -11.61 -0.67 -8.37
CA GLU A 46 -10.77 -0.11 -9.45
C GLU A 46 -11.05 1.39 -9.67
N ALA A 47 -12.33 1.79 -9.71
CA ALA A 47 -12.73 3.18 -9.87
C ALA A 47 -12.30 4.07 -8.70
N GLN A 48 -12.49 3.60 -7.46
CA GLN A 48 -12.07 4.36 -6.27
C GLN A 48 -10.55 4.51 -6.21
N LEU A 49 -9.81 3.48 -6.60
CA LEU A 49 -8.36 3.48 -6.63
C LEU A 49 -7.81 4.50 -7.64
N GLU A 50 -8.43 4.60 -8.82
CA GLU A 50 -8.07 5.60 -9.83
C GLU A 50 -8.43 7.02 -9.39
N GLN A 51 -9.59 7.21 -8.76
CA GLN A 51 -9.98 8.51 -8.19
C GLN A 51 -8.97 8.98 -7.13
N ASN A 52 -8.54 8.07 -6.26
CA ASN A 52 -7.54 8.36 -5.23
C ASN A 52 -6.18 8.71 -5.86
N TYR A 53 -5.78 7.98 -6.90
CA TYR A 53 -4.54 8.26 -7.64
C TYR A 53 -4.56 9.65 -8.29
N SER A 54 -5.63 9.97 -9.02
CA SER A 54 -5.80 11.28 -9.63
C SER A 54 -5.79 12.41 -8.60
N SER A 55 -6.46 12.20 -7.46
CA SER A 55 -6.47 13.17 -6.36
C SER A 55 -5.11 13.35 -5.71
N LEU A 56 -4.33 12.28 -5.62
CA LEU A 56 -2.97 12.30 -5.10
C LEU A 56 -2.04 13.08 -6.03
N LEU A 57 -2.06 12.79 -7.32
CA LEU A 57 -1.25 13.50 -8.33
C LEU A 57 -1.54 15.01 -8.35
N ALA A 58 -2.80 15.40 -8.16
CA ALA A 58 -3.20 16.81 -8.16
C ALA A 58 -2.68 17.59 -6.93
N ARG A 59 -2.30 16.91 -5.85
CA ARG A 59 -2.01 17.54 -4.55
C ARG A 59 -0.61 17.26 -4.01
N SER A 60 0.05 16.20 -4.46
CA SER A 60 1.32 15.78 -3.90
C SER A 60 2.49 16.38 -4.64
N GLU A 61 3.35 17.08 -3.92
CA GLU A 61 4.65 17.54 -4.41
C GLU A 61 5.78 16.53 -4.12
N ASN A 62 5.46 15.36 -3.54
CA ASN A 62 6.44 14.36 -3.13
C ASN A 62 6.45 13.14 -4.07
N PRO A 63 7.44 13.02 -4.97
CA PRO A 63 7.51 11.92 -5.93
C PRO A 63 7.64 10.54 -5.29
N GLN A 64 8.28 10.43 -4.12
CA GLN A 64 8.45 9.15 -3.43
C GLN A 64 7.12 8.65 -2.87
N TYR A 65 6.26 9.56 -2.41
CA TYR A 65 4.94 9.20 -1.93
C TYR A 65 4.03 8.74 -3.07
N VAL A 66 4.11 9.42 -4.23
CA VAL A 66 3.41 8.99 -5.46
C VAL A 66 3.86 7.59 -5.89
N ALA A 67 5.16 7.34 -5.98
CA ALA A 67 5.71 6.03 -6.36
C ALA A 67 5.30 4.91 -5.38
N GLY A 68 5.25 5.21 -4.07
CA GLY A 68 4.75 4.28 -3.07
C GLY A 68 3.28 3.93 -3.28
N PHE A 69 2.44 4.92 -3.59
CA PHE A 69 1.04 4.69 -3.93
C PHE A 69 0.87 3.87 -5.21
N GLU A 70 1.63 4.16 -6.27
CA GLU A 70 1.61 3.40 -7.53
C GLU A 70 1.91 1.92 -7.28
N THR A 71 2.92 1.62 -6.47
CA THR A 71 3.27 0.25 -6.10
C THR A 71 2.10 -0.49 -5.43
N VAL A 72 1.39 0.18 -4.52
CA VAL A 72 0.21 -0.39 -3.85
C VAL A 72 -0.96 -0.55 -4.83
N ARG A 73 -1.21 0.45 -5.69
CA ARG A 73 -2.26 0.39 -6.71
C ARG A 73 -2.07 -0.83 -7.61
N ASP A 74 -0.86 -1.02 -8.10
CA ASP A 74 -0.56 -2.08 -9.05
C ASP A 74 -0.69 -3.47 -8.38
N ALA A 75 -0.32 -3.59 -7.10
CA ALA A 75 -0.54 -4.81 -6.31
C ALA A 75 -2.04 -5.12 -6.10
N VAL A 76 -2.87 -4.10 -5.83
CA VAL A 76 -4.33 -4.26 -5.70
C VAL A 76 -4.93 -4.71 -7.03
N GLN A 77 -4.57 -4.07 -8.14
CA GLN A 77 -5.02 -4.45 -9.47
C GLN A 77 -4.59 -5.87 -9.85
N ALA A 78 -3.39 -6.29 -9.46
CA ALA A 78 -2.93 -7.66 -9.68
C ALA A 78 -3.74 -8.69 -8.87
N ALA A 79 -4.10 -8.39 -7.63
CA ALA A 79 -4.91 -9.28 -6.79
C ALA A 79 -6.37 -9.42 -7.26
N LEU A 80 -6.89 -8.40 -7.95
CA LEU A 80 -8.23 -8.38 -8.54
C LEU A 80 -8.33 -9.09 -9.91
N LYS A 81 -7.19 -9.44 -10.52
CA LYS A 81 -7.13 -10.27 -11.74
C LYS A 81 -7.32 -11.77 -11.41
#